data_AF-A0A0A1TJ06-F1
#
_entry.id   AF-A0A0A1TJ06-F1
#
_cell.length_a   1.000
_cell.length_b   1.000
_cell.length_c   1.000
_cell.angle_alpha   90.00
_cell.angle_beta   90.00
_cell.angle_gamma   90.00
#
_symmetry.space_group_name_H-M   'P 1'
#
loop_
_entity.id
_entity.type
_entity.pdbx_description
1 polymer ?
#
loop_
_entity_poly.entity_id
_entity_poly.type
_entity_poly.pdbx_seq_one_letter_code
_entity_poly.pdbx_strand_id
1 'polypeptide(L)'
;MIGATFALAALGLVSASPASTLAFDDGDAMAWPVVKTQKVISEAASALSAAVPNKEVGGAFPIPGFSKAFVLVAHVTDKSRDLNPSVEGYNLIASRDGYASSFVSFEKSTEEDKDLFPSYLPGPLAAYLNGTSNVATDLSKFYNPYGFSLKDDGHGPGLTLVRQDDYPGTPGVTISSLVDLVSELVPHQFLACNETVPKYQDRYLTVLRHLDTSVSKAIPDKCVPVKLFPECRDIDKIYIKRQKNAKKGVSVRCYKTGSDYSHFD
;
A
#
# COMPACT_ATOMS: atom_id res chain seq x y z
N MET A 1 -27.00 29.40 -51.23
CA MET A 1 -27.25 30.85 -51.33
C MET A 1 -27.82 31.30 -49.99
N ILE A 2 -27.23 32.39 -49.45
CA ILE A 2 -27.62 33.13 -48.22
C ILE A 2 -27.32 32.34 -46.91
N GLY A 3 -26.41 32.70 -46.01
CA GLY A 3 -25.65 33.93 -45.78
C GLY A 3 -26.16 34.67 -44.51
N ALA A 4 -25.41 34.61 -43.40
CA ALA A 4 -25.30 35.62 -42.32
C ALA A 4 -24.51 34.98 -41.14
N THR A 5 -23.29 35.37 -40.74
CA THR A 5 -22.69 36.66 -40.32
C THR A 5 -22.74 36.87 -38.78
N PHE A 6 -21.54 36.73 -38.18
CA PHE A 6 -20.92 37.42 -37.03
C PHE A 6 -21.70 37.73 -35.73
N ALA A 7 -21.09 37.35 -34.61
CA ALA A 7 -20.84 38.26 -33.48
C ALA A 7 -19.56 37.87 -32.73
N LEU A 8 -18.51 38.68 -32.91
CA LEU A 8 -17.33 38.79 -32.06
C LEU A 8 -17.70 39.70 -30.87
N ALA A 9 -17.37 39.31 -29.64
CA ALA A 9 -17.30 40.24 -28.52
C ALA A 9 -16.00 40.00 -27.76
N ALA A 10 -15.17 41.04 -27.76
CA ALA A 10 -13.93 41.16 -27.03
C ALA A 10 -14.11 42.04 -25.78
N LEU A 11 -13.11 41.97 -24.91
CA LEU A 11 -12.70 42.93 -23.88
C LEU A 11 -13.30 42.79 -22.48
N GLY A 12 -12.39 42.56 -21.53
CA GLY A 12 -12.60 42.60 -20.09
C GLY A 12 -11.30 42.31 -19.33
N LEU A 13 -10.24 43.06 -19.62
CA LEU A 13 -9.02 43.11 -18.79
C LEU A 13 -9.37 43.79 -17.46
N VAL A 14 -9.16 43.10 -16.34
CA VAL A 14 -8.96 43.76 -15.03
C VAL A 14 -7.68 43.21 -14.42
N SER A 15 -6.70 44.11 -14.35
CA SER A 15 -5.45 43.99 -13.63
C SER A 15 -5.68 44.02 -12.12
N ALA A 16 -5.07 43.07 -11.40
CA ALA A 16 -4.78 43.22 -9.97
C ALA A 16 -3.30 42.92 -9.74
N SER A 17 -2.58 43.94 -9.29
CA SER A 17 -1.17 43.91 -8.89
C SER A 17 -0.98 43.23 -7.52
N PRO A 18 0.27 42.84 -7.17
CA PRO A 18 0.56 41.94 -6.06
C PRO A 18 0.86 42.67 -4.75
N ALA A 19 0.53 42.02 -3.65
CA ALA A 19 0.90 42.37 -2.28
C ALA A 19 1.03 41.03 -1.53
N SER A 20 2.04 40.69 -0.74
CA SER A 20 3.18 41.40 -0.20
C SER A 20 4.25 40.35 0.14
N THR A 21 5.50 40.64 -0.15
CA THR A 21 6.67 39.96 0.40
C THR A 21 6.78 40.28 1.88
N LEU A 22 6.76 39.25 2.75
CA LEU A 22 7.25 39.36 4.12
C LEU A 22 8.67 38.78 4.14
N ALA A 23 9.64 39.69 4.16
CA ALA A 23 11.00 39.41 4.57
C ALA A 23 11.03 39.31 6.11
N PHE A 24 11.64 38.26 6.63
CA PHE A 24 12.10 38.19 8.02
C PHE A 24 13.62 38.13 7.96
N ASP A 25 14.24 39.20 8.44
CA ASP A 25 15.66 39.31 8.76
C ASP A 25 15.78 39.48 10.29
N ASP A 26 16.98 39.23 10.80
CA ASP A 26 17.43 39.27 12.20
C ASP A 26 17.00 38.05 13.06
N GLY A 27 17.90 37.19 13.55
CA GLY A 27 19.18 37.51 14.16
C GLY A 27 18.98 37.67 15.66
N ASP A 28 19.08 36.58 16.43
CA ASP A 28 19.67 36.57 17.78
C ASP A 28 19.59 35.18 18.43
N ALA A 29 20.76 34.58 18.62
CA ALA A 29 20.95 33.38 19.40
C ALA A 29 20.85 33.71 20.90
N MET A 30 19.74 33.35 21.53
CA MET A 30 19.66 33.39 22.99
C MET A 30 20.36 32.17 23.62
N ALA A 31 21.57 32.43 24.09
CA ALA A 31 22.30 31.58 25.03
C ALA A 31 21.56 31.50 26.36
N TRP A 32 21.24 30.28 26.81
CA TRP A 32 20.74 30.02 28.15
C TRP A 32 21.91 29.86 29.13
N PRO A 33 21.83 30.44 30.35
CA PRO A 33 22.92 30.36 31.32
C PRO A 33 23.03 28.96 31.93
N VAL A 34 24.24 28.40 31.85
CA VAL A 34 24.66 27.20 32.56
C VAL A 34 24.81 27.53 34.05
N VAL A 35 23.89 27.05 34.87
CA VAL A 35 24.08 27.01 36.33
C VAL A 35 24.75 25.70 36.70
N LYS A 36 26.04 25.77 37.05
CA LYS A 36 26.78 24.68 37.69
C LYS A 36 26.37 24.60 39.16
N THR A 37 25.83 23.44 39.57
CA THR A 37 25.90 23.04 40.98
C THR A 37 26.38 21.60 41.08
N GLN A 38 27.42 21.41 41.88
CA GLN A 38 28.19 20.20 42.07
C GLN A 38 27.62 19.33 43.21
N LYS A 39 27.96 18.04 43.10
CA LYS A 39 28.31 17.10 44.18
C LYS A 39 27.20 16.39 44.99
N VAL A 40 27.24 15.05 44.79
CA VAL A 40 27.15 13.92 45.74
C VAL A 40 25.85 13.75 46.50
N ILE A 41 25.11 12.68 46.16
CA ILE A 41 24.82 11.57 47.09
C ILE A 41 24.83 10.26 46.29
N SER A 42 25.75 9.37 46.65
CA SER A 42 25.76 7.95 46.30
C SER A 42 24.94 7.15 47.32
N GLU A 43 24.38 6.04 46.85
CA GLU A 43 24.03 4.79 47.56
C GLU A 43 22.57 4.34 47.54
N ALA A 44 22.45 3.01 47.43
CA ALA A 44 21.30 2.13 47.63
C ALA A 44 20.29 1.97 46.49
N ALA A 45 20.60 1.07 45.55
CA ALA A 45 19.59 0.21 44.92
C ALA A 45 20.20 -1.12 44.46
N SER A 46 20.50 -2.00 45.42
CA SER A 46 20.57 -3.45 45.17
C SER A 46 19.37 -4.10 45.85
N ALA A 47 18.38 -4.51 45.06
CA ALA A 47 17.60 -5.74 45.26
C ALA A 47 16.49 -5.86 44.20
N LEU A 48 16.35 -7.09 43.67
CA LEU A 48 15.22 -7.64 42.91
C LEU A 48 15.14 -7.31 41.41
N SER A 49 16.12 -7.79 40.64
CA SER A 49 15.81 -8.28 39.29
C SER A 49 15.44 -9.76 39.40
N ALA A 50 14.18 -10.04 39.71
CA ALA A 50 13.61 -11.36 39.47
C ALA A 50 13.41 -11.46 37.95
N ALA A 51 14.29 -12.18 37.27
CA ALA A 51 14.11 -12.51 35.86
C ALA A 51 12.87 -13.40 35.73
N VAL A 52 11.72 -12.78 35.43
CA VAL A 52 10.57 -13.51 34.92
C VAL A 52 10.99 -14.01 33.53
N PRO A 53 10.94 -15.32 33.26
CA PRO A 53 11.19 -15.80 31.91
C PRO A 53 10.07 -15.24 31.03
N ASN A 54 10.41 -14.26 30.18
CA ASN A 54 9.55 -13.85 29.07
C ASN A 54 9.43 -15.05 28.15
N LYS A 55 8.36 -15.82 28.36
CA LYS A 55 7.86 -16.75 27.36
C LYS A 55 7.33 -15.84 26.25
N GLU A 56 8.10 -15.69 25.17
CA GLU A 56 7.63 -15.05 23.93
C GLU A 56 6.43 -15.87 23.43
N VAL A 57 5.23 -15.45 23.82
CA VAL A 57 3.96 -15.95 23.34
C VAL A 57 3.22 -14.72 22.83
N GLY A 58 3.15 -14.61 21.50
CA GLY A 58 2.52 -13.49 20.78
C GLY A 58 3.56 -12.72 19.99
N GLY A 59 3.38 -12.61 18.67
CA GLY A 59 4.23 -11.77 17.84
C GLY A 59 4.19 -10.32 18.32
N ALA A 60 5.22 -9.54 17.99
CA ALA A 60 5.21 -8.12 18.32
C ALA A 60 4.06 -7.44 17.56
N PHE A 61 3.26 -6.65 18.29
CA PHE A 61 2.20 -5.81 17.72
C PHE A 61 2.72 -5.07 16.47
N PRO A 62 1.95 -4.99 15.37
CA PRO A 62 2.42 -4.38 14.13
C PRO A 62 2.93 -2.96 14.36
N ILE A 63 4.24 -2.76 14.16
CA ILE A 63 4.88 -1.46 14.37
C ILE A 63 4.66 -0.62 13.12
N PRO A 64 3.92 0.49 13.19
CA PRO A 64 3.69 1.35 12.04
C PRO A 64 4.96 2.14 11.68
N GLY A 65 5.11 2.40 10.39
CA GLY A 65 6.10 3.28 9.79
C GLY A 65 5.50 3.98 8.58
N PHE A 66 6.34 4.67 7.82
CA PHE A 66 5.93 5.35 6.60
C PHE A 66 6.92 5.11 5.49
N SER A 67 6.42 4.81 4.29
CA SER A 67 7.25 4.69 3.10
C SER A 67 6.48 5.04 1.84
N LYS A 68 7.21 5.47 0.80
CA LYS A 68 6.70 5.63 -0.56
C LYS A 68 6.66 4.31 -1.35
N ALA A 69 7.29 3.27 -0.82
CA ALA A 69 7.33 1.94 -1.40
C ALA A 69 6.95 0.91 -0.34
N PHE A 70 6.15 -0.07 -0.74
CA PHE A 70 5.70 -1.15 0.15
C PHE A 70 5.48 -2.43 -0.64
N VAL A 71 5.33 -3.55 0.05
CA VAL A 71 4.77 -4.79 -0.52
C VAL A 71 3.49 -5.13 0.21
N LEU A 72 2.55 -5.80 -0.46
CA LEU A 72 1.30 -6.22 0.15
C LEU A 72 1.42 -7.65 0.64
N VAL A 73 1.14 -7.89 1.91
CA VAL A 73 1.27 -9.19 2.57
C VAL A 73 -0.10 -9.71 2.99
N ALA A 74 -0.38 -10.95 2.63
CA ALA A 74 -1.63 -11.63 2.97
C ALA A 74 -1.69 -11.97 4.45
N HIS A 75 -2.84 -11.69 5.04
CA HIS A 75 -3.26 -12.22 6.32
C HIS A 75 -4.60 -12.92 6.16
N VAL A 76 -4.64 -14.20 6.50
CA VAL A 76 -5.83 -15.05 6.43
C VAL A 76 -6.73 -14.76 7.63
N THR A 77 -7.93 -14.25 7.38
CA THR A 77 -8.87 -13.86 8.44
C THR A 77 -9.77 -15.01 8.91
N ASP A 78 -9.89 -16.08 8.12
CA ASP A 78 -10.59 -17.30 8.50
C ASP A 78 -9.66 -18.51 8.36
N LYS A 79 -8.96 -18.85 9.45
CA LYS A 79 -8.02 -19.97 9.48
C LYS A 79 -8.68 -21.32 9.22
N SER A 80 -9.99 -21.46 9.44
CA SER A 80 -10.72 -22.71 9.19
C SER A 80 -10.86 -23.02 7.70
N ARG A 81 -10.68 -21.99 6.86
CA ARG A 81 -10.78 -22.06 5.40
C ARG A 81 -9.46 -21.80 4.69
N ASP A 82 -8.36 -21.75 5.46
CA ASP A 82 -7.05 -21.52 4.89
C ASP A 82 -6.69 -22.57 3.84
N LEU A 83 -5.90 -22.13 2.88
CA LEU A 83 -5.40 -22.99 1.82
C LEU A 83 -4.34 -23.94 2.38
N ASN A 84 -4.09 -25.01 1.64
CA ASN A 84 -2.97 -25.92 1.92
C ASN A 84 -2.08 -26.02 0.67
N PRO A 85 -0.88 -25.42 0.66
CA PRO A 85 -0.26 -24.67 1.76
C PRO A 85 -0.95 -23.32 2.05
N SER A 86 -0.80 -22.84 3.29
CA SER A 86 -1.36 -21.55 3.73
C SER A 86 -0.80 -20.39 2.91
N VAL A 87 -1.65 -19.38 2.68
CA VAL A 87 -1.28 -18.11 2.04
C VAL A 87 -0.86 -17.04 3.04
N GLU A 88 -0.92 -17.33 4.35
CA GLU A 88 -0.48 -16.41 5.41
C GLU A 88 0.95 -15.93 5.18
N GLY A 89 1.15 -14.60 5.22
CA GLY A 89 2.46 -13.98 5.06
C GLY A 89 2.99 -14.00 3.62
N TYR A 90 2.23 -14.49 2.63
CA TYR A 90 2.66 -14.46 1.23
C TYR A 90 2.53 -13.05 0.68
N ASN A 91 3.46 -12.65 -0.20
CA ASN A 91 3.38 -11.34 -0.83
C ASN A 91 2.50 -11.44 -2.07
N LEU A 92 1.71 -10.40 -2.30
CA LEU A 92 1.03 -10.20 -3.56
C LEU A 92 2.02 -9.65 -4.58
N ILE A 93 2.29 -10.44 -5.62
CA ILE A 93 3.22 -10.08 -6.69
C ILE A 93 2.47 -9.98 -8.02
N ALA A 94 2.82 -8.95 -8.78
CA ALA A 94 2.45 -8.79 -10.17
C ALA A 94 3.01 -9.91 -11.04
N SER A 95 2.25 -10.43 -12.00
CA SER A 95 2.83 -11.46 -12.87
C SER A 95 4.07 -10.95 -13.61
N ARG A 96 5.11 -11.78 -13.61
CA ARG A 96 6.42 -11.45 -14.19
C ARG A 96 6.44 -11.54 -15.72
N ASP A 97 5.36 -12.02 -16.34
CA ASP A 97 5.26 -12.28 -17.78
C ASP A 97 5.25 -11.00 -18.64
N GLY A 98 5.06 -9.83 -18.02
CA GLY A 98 5.26 -8.53 -18.66
C GLY A 98 4.22 -8.16 -19.70
N TYR A 99 3.04 -8.80 -19.67
CA TYR A 99 1.92 -8.43 -20.52
C TYR A 99 1.05 -7.38 -19.83
N ALA A 100 0.49 -6.45 -20.62
CA ALA A 100 -0.23 -5.26 -20.16
C ALA A 100 -1.54 -5.51 -19.37
N SER A 101 -1.88 -6.77 -19.10
CA SER A 101 -3.06 -7.16 -18.34
C SER A 101 -2.80 -8.47 -17.61
N SER A 102 -1.90 -8.39 -16.63
CA SER A 102 -1.51 -9.54 -15.81
C SER A 102 -2.46 -9.69 -14.63
N PHE A 103 -2.63 -10.91 -14.10
CA PHE A 103 -3.21 -11.06 -12.77
C PHE A 103 -2.12 -10.78 -11.72
N VAL A 104 -2.56 -10.56 -10.49
CA VAL A 104 -1.68 -10.60 -9.32
C VAL A 104 -1.84 -11.95 -8.62
N SER A 105 -0.75 -12.49 -8.11
CA SER A 105 -0.72 -13.78 -7.43
C SER A 105 0.06 -13.71 -6.13
N PHE A 106 -0.33 -14.57 -5.19
CA PHE A 106 0.38 -14.76 -3.94
C PHE A 106 1.57 -15.68 -4.13
N GLU A 107 2.74 -15.21 -3.72
CA GLU A 107 3.98 -15.98 -3.76
C GLU A 107 4.70 -15.89 -2.42
N LYS A 108 5.31 -17.01 -2.00
CA LYS A 108 6.31 -16.98 -0.94
C LYS A 108 7.57 -16.34 -1.51
N SER A 109 7.83 -15.10 -1.14
CA SER A 109 8.89 -14.31 -1.76
C SER A 109 10.07 -14.11 -0.83
N THR A 110 11.26 -14.08 -1.41
CA THR A 110 12.49 -13.69 -0.72
C THR A 110 12.54 -12.18 -0.51
N GLU A 111 13.47 -11.69 0.31
CA GLU A 111 13.69 -10.24 0.43
C GLU A 111 14.09 -9.59 -0.89
N GLU A 112 14.82 -10.31 -1.75
CA GLU A 112 15.17 -9.85 -3.10
C GLU A 112 13.94 -9.68 -3.97
N ASP A 113 13.00 -10.64 -3.96
CA ASP A 113 11.75 -10.52 -4.72
C ASP A 113 10.92 -9.30 -4.30
N LYS A 114 10.89 -9.00 -3.00
CA LYS A 114 10.20 -7.83 -2.44
C LYS A 114 10.83 -6.50 -2.90
N ASP A 115 12.15 -6.45 -3.06
CA ASP A 115 12.85 -5.27 -3.59
C ASP A 115 12.78 -5.15 -5.11
N LEU A 116 12.51 -6.26 -5.80
CA LEU A 116 12.32 -6.28 -7.25
C LEU A 116 10.94 -5.75 -7.64
N PHE A 117 9.87 -6.00 -6.91
CA PHE A 117 8.51 -5.62 -7.32
C PHE A 117 7.76 -4.83 -6.23
N PRO A 118 8.26 -3.64 -5.82
CA PRO A 118 7.54 -2.84 -4.85
C PRO A 118 6.25 -2.27 -5.45
N SER A 119 5.24 -2.14 -4.59
CA SER A 119 4.04 -1.35 -4.81
C SER A 119 4.25 0.09 -4.30
N TYR A 120 3.48 1.02 -4.84
CA TYR A 120 3.45 2.42 -4.44
C TYR A 120 2.09 3.05 -4.77
N LEU A 121 1.81 4.23 -4.22
CA LEU A 121 0.64 5.04 -4.55
C LEU A 121 1.06 6.24 -5.42
N PRO A 122 0.83 6.21 -6.75
CA PRO A 122 1.08 7.34 -7.63
C PRO A 122 0.06 8.46 -7.43
N GLY A 123 0.46 9.68 -7.81
CA GLY A 123 -0.41 10.85 -7.79
C GLY A 123 -0.21 11.74 -6.56
N PRO A 124 -1.07 12.76 -6.38
CA PRO A 124 -0.96 13.71 -5.28
C PRO A 124 -1.48 13.13 -3.97
N LEU A 125 -0.99 13.65 -2.83
CA LEU A 125 -1.46 13.29 -1.49
C LEU A 125 -2.98 13.43 -1.32
N ALA A 126 -3.60 14.42 -1.96
CA ALA A 126 -5.04 14.62 -1.92
C ALA A 126 -5.85 13.43 -2.46
N ALA A 127 -5.34 12.71 -3.48
CA ALA A 127 -6.00 11.51 -3.99
C ALA A 127 -5.97 10.38 -2.96
N TYR A 128 -4.85 10.22 -2.24
CA TYR A 128 -4.74 9.25 -1.15
C TYR A 128 -5.65 9.58 0.03
N LEU A 129 -5.65 10.84 0.48
CA LEU A 129 -6.51 11.28 1.59
C LEU A 129 -8.00 11.10 1.28
N ASN A 130 -8.40 11.29 0.02
CA ASN A 130 -9.78 11.12 -0.43
C ASN A 130 -10.14 9.67 -0.81
N GLY A 131 -9.21 8.71 -0.68
CA GLY A 131 -9.44 7.31 -1.03
C GLY A 131 -9.63 7.05 -2.54
N THR A 132 -9.13 7.94 -3.40
CA THR A 132 -9.25 7.83 -4.87
C THR A 132 -7.93 7.51 -5.57
N SER A 133 -6.83 7.38 -4.82
CA SER A 133 -5.59 6.79 -5.33
C SER A 133 -5.76 5.32 -5.68
N ASN A 134 -4.79 4.75 -6.39
CA ASN A 134 -4.75 3.32 -6.73
C ASN A 134 -3.38 2.75 -6.41
N VAL A 135 -3.31 1.52 -5.91
CA VAL A 135 -2.03 0.80 -5.81
C VAL A 135 -1.50 0.55 -7.21
N ALA A 136 -0.21 0.87 -7.42
CA ALA A 136 0.49 0.56 -8.64
C ALA A 136 1.81 -0.17 -8.35
N THR A 137 2.28 -0.92 -9.33
CA THR A 137 3.65 -1.45 -9.34
C THR A 137 4.20 -1.42 -10.77
N ASP A 138 5.52 -1.36 -10.88
CA ASP A 138 6.20 -1.32 -12.17
C ASP A 138 6.28 -2.74 -12.75
N LEU A 139 5.83 -2.98 -13.98
CA LEU A 139 6.03 -4.28 -14.63
C LEU A 139 7.43 -4.40 -15.25
N SER A 140 7.93 -5.65 -15.27
CA SER A 140 9.33 -6.03 -15.44
C SER A 140 10.03 -5.52 -16.70
N LYS A 141 9.30 -5.31 -17.81
CA LYS A 141 9.93 -5.02 -19.11
C LYS A 141 9.97 -3.54 -19.48
N PHE A 142 8.99 -2.75 -19.06
CA PHE A 142 8.83 -1.37 -19.54
C PHE A 142 8.89 -0.31 -18.44
N TYR A 143 8.91 -0.69 -17.16
CA TYR A 143 8.94 0.24 -16.01
C TYR A 143 7.83 1.31 -16.05
N ASN A 144 6.75 1.02 -16.77
CA ASN A 144 5.54 1.82 -16.74
C ASN A 144 4.77 1.46 -15.46
N PRO A 145 4.08 2.43 -14.84
CA PRO A 145 3.16 2.14 -13.75
C PRO A 145 2.01 1.30 -14.29
N TYR A 146 1.61 0.28 -13.54
CA TYR A 146 0.38 -0.46 -13.78
C TYR A 146 -0.43 -0.49 -12.49
N GLY A 147 -1.68 -0.08 -12.59
CA GLY A 147 -2.58 0.00 -11.44
C GLY A 147 -3.33 -1.29 -11.22
N PHE A 148 -3.73 -1.54 -9.97
CA PHE A 148 -4.63 -2.65 -9.66
C PHE A 148 -6.04 -2.33 -10.16
N SER A 149 -6.64 -3.26 -10.88
CA SER A 149 -7.99 -3.16 -11.44
C SER A 149 -8.85 -4.32 -10.96
N LEU A 150 -10.14 -4.06 -10.75
CA LEU A 150 -11.14 -5.07 -10.48
C LEU A 150 -11.86 -5.40 -11.79
N LYS A 151 -11.77 -6.65 -12.23
CA LYS A 151 -12.37 -7.09 -13.50
C LYS A 151 -13.29 -8.28 -13.28
N ASP A 152 -14.55 -8.15 -13.69
CA ASP A 152 -15.45 -9.29 -13.82
C ASP A 152 -14.98 -10.17 -15.00
N ASP A 153 -14.77 -11.44 -14.68
CA ASP A 153 -14.34 -12.50 -15.59
C ASP A 153 -15.33 -13.68 -15.64
N GLY A 154 -16.53 -13.53 -15.06
CA GLY A 154 -17.60 -14.53 -15.11
C GLY A 154 -17.49 -15.67 -14.09
N HIS A 155 -16.61 -15.55 -13.08
CA HIS A 155 -16.41 -16.57 -12.04
C HIS A 155 -17.46 -16.58 -10.92
N GLY A 156 -18.50 -15.74 -11.02
CA GLY A 156 -19.64 -15.75 -10.12
C GLY A 156 -20.14 -14.35 -9.77
N PRO A 157 -21.35 -14.25 -9.21
CA PRO A 157 -21.95 -12.96 -8.86
C PRO A 157 -21.10 -12.22 -7.82
N GLY A 158 -20.74 -10.97 -8.12
CA GLY A 158 -19.98 -10.10 -7.23
C GLY A 158 -18.50 -10.43 -7.11
N LEU A 159 -17.99 -11.46 -7.79
CA LEU A 159 -16.57 -11.81 -7.79
C LEU A 159 -15.87 -11.10 -8.94
N THR A 160 -14.81 -10.37 -8.59
CA THR A 160 -13.95 -9.70 -9.56
C THR A 160 -12.51 -10.15 -9.36
N LEU A 161 -11.81 -10.44 -10.45
CA LEU A 161 -10.39 -10.72 -10.44
C LEU A 161 -9.62 -9.42 -10.24
N VAL A 162 -8.67 -9.41 -9.30
CA VAL A 162 -7.70 -8.31 -9.21
C VAL A 162 -6.64 -8.53 -10.27
N ARG A 163 -6.56 -7.58 -11.18
CA ARG A 163 -5.59 -7.55 -12.27
C ARG A 163 -4.68 -6.35 -12.11
N GLN A 164 -3.61 -6.39 -12.87
CA GLN A 164 -2.71 -5.29 -13.06
C GLN A 164 -2.76 -4.93 -14.54
N ASP A 165 -3.52 -3.87 -14.81
CA ASP A 165 -3.78 -3.33 -16.14
C ASP A 165 -3.04 -2.00 -16.32
N ASP A 166 -2.91 -1.54 -17.56
CA ASP A 166 -2.31 -0.23 -17.86
C ASP A 166 -2.95 0.85 -16.96
N TYR A 167 -2.10 1.73 -16.41
CA TYR A 167 -2.48 2.79 -15.47
C TYR A 167 -3.74 3.58 -15.91
N PRO A 168 -4.67 3.95 -14.99
CA PRO A 168 -4.53 4.00 -13.52
C PRO A 168 -5.05 2.81 -12.72
N GLY A 169 -5.62 1.77 -13.34
CA GLY A 169 -6.37 0.74 -12.61
C GLY A 169 -7.76 1.21 -12.16
N THR A 170 -8.40 0.49 -11.23
CA THR A 170 -9.73 0.80 -10.71
C THR A 170 -9.63 1.79 -9.56
N PRO A 171 -10.20 3.01 -9.66
CA PRO A 171 -10.23 4.00 -8.59
C PRO A 171 -10.67 3.43 -7.24
N GLY A 172 -9.88 3.70 -6.19
CA GLY A 172 -10.18 3.29 -4.82
C GLY A 172 -9.66 1.91 -4.43
N VAL A 173 -8.98 1.19 -5.33
CA VAL A 173 -8.16 0.02 -4.95
C VAL A 173 -6.84 0.52 -4.37
N THR A 174 -6.83 0.87 -3.09
CA THR A 174 -5.79 1.68 -2.47
C THR A 174 -5.43 1.24 -1.05
N ILE A 175 -4.50 1.92 -0.39
CA ILE A 175 -4.28 1.73 1.05
C ILE A 175 -5.29 2.59 1.79
N SER A 176 -5.83 2.11 2.90
CA SER A 176 -6.69 2.89 3.79
C SER A 176 -6.06 4.24 4.17
N SER A 177 -6.92 5.21 4.44
CA SER A 177 -6.52 6.60 4.63
C SER A 177 -5.71 6.78 5.91
N LEU A 178 -4.99 7.90 6.03
CA LEU A 178 -4.21 8.22 7.23
C LEU A 178 -5.09 8.41 8.48
N VAL A 179 -6.40 8.63 8.31
CA VAL A 179 -7.34 8.72 9.43
C VAL A 179 -7.79 7.35 9.95
N ASP A 180 -7.61 6.30 9.16
CA ASP A 180 -7.92 4.94 9.58
C ASP A 180 -6.84 4.44 10.55
N LEU A 181 -7.25 3.67 11.56
CA LEU A 181 -6.33 3.14 12.57
C LEU A 181 -5.44 2.02 11.99
N VAL A 182 -6.01 1.25 11.07
CA VAL A 182 -5.38 0.11 10.41
C VAL A 182 -5.04 0.49 8.98
N SER A 183 -3.80 0.21 8.57
CA SER A 183 -3.33 0.43 7.21
C SER A 183 -3.48 -0.85 6.40
N GLU A 184 -4.45 -0.93 5.50
CA GLU A 184 -4.69 -2.15 4.71
C GLU A 184 -5.18 -1.82 3.31
N LEU A 185 -5.15 -2.79 2.40
CA LEU A 185 -5.72 -2.64 1.07
C LEU A 185 -7.24 -2.53 1.18
N VAL A 186 -7.79 -1.52 0.51
CA VAL A 186 -9.23 -1.28 0.34
C VAL A 186 -9.58 -1.30 -1.15
N PRO A 187 -10.85 -1.55 -1.55
CA PRO A 187 -11.99 -1.92 -0.70
C PRO A 187 -11.78 -3.26 0.03
N HIS A 188 -12.45 -3.49 1.16
CA HIS A 188 -12.32 -4.75 1.92
C HIS A 188 -12.92 -5.95 1.18
N GLN A 189 -12.91 -7.14 1.79
CA GLN A 189 -13.48 -8.39 1.24
C GLN A 189 -12.67 -8.98 0.08
N PHE A 190 -11.34 -9.00 0.24
CA PHE A 190 -10.46 -9.73 -0.64
C PHE A 190 -10.44 -11.22 -0.32
N LEU A 191 -10.25 -12.02 -1.37
CA LEU A 191 -10.15 -13.47 -1.31
C LEU A 191 -8.87 -13.91 -2.01
N ALA A 192 -8.13 -14.83 -1.41
CA ALA A 192 -7.07 -15.58 -2.08
C ALA A 192 -7.68 -16.89 -2.61
N CYS A 193 -7.69 -17.07 -3.93
CA CYS A 193 -8.35 -18.19 -4.60
C CYS A 193 -7.35 -19.05 -5.36
N ASN A 194 -7.34 -20.36 -5.08
CA ASN A 194 -6.47 -21.29 -5.81
C ASN A 194 -7.14 -21.74 -7.11
N GLU A 195 -6.65 -21.22 -8.24
CA GLU A 195 -7.25 -21.38 -9.56
C GLU A 195 -6.23 -21.80 -10.61
N THR A 196 -6.71 -22.54 -11.60
CA THR A 196 -5.91 -22.87 -12.79
C THR A 196 -6.02 -21.72 -13.77
N VAL A 197 -4.88 -21.15 -14.17
CA VAL A 197 -4.87 -20.07 -15.17
C VAL A 197 -4.49 -20.63 -16.54
N PRO A 198 -5.41 -20.69 -17.53
CA PRO A 198 -5.16 -21.33 -18.82
C PRO A 198 -3.93 -20.78 -19.56
N LYS A 199 -3.66 -19.48 -19.41
CA LYS A 199 -2.50 -18.80 -20.01
C LYS A 199 -1.14 -19.32 -19.49
N TYR A 200 -1.12 -20.02 -18.35
CA TYR A 200 0.10 -20.49 -17.67
C TYR A 200 0.21 -22.02 -17.67
N GLN A 201 -0.13 -22.67 -18.80
CA GLN A 201 0.01 -24.13 -18.96
C GLN A 201 -0.70 -24.91 -17.85
N ASP A 202 -1.89 -24.46 -17.46
CA ASP A 202 -2.70 -25.07 -16.41
C ASP A 202 -2.01 -25.16 -15.03
N ARG A 203 -1.08 -24.24 -14.73
CA ARG A 203 -0.53 -24.09 -13.39
C ARG A 203 -1.59 -23.55 -12.44
N TYR A 204 -1.60 -24.11 -11.23
CA TYR A 204 -2.35 -23.56 -10.10
C TYR A 204 -1.63 -22.32 -9.58
N LEU A 205 -2.36 -21.21 -9.53
CA LEU A 205 -1.91 -19.95 -8.97
C LEU A 205 -2.93 -19.51 -7.92
N THR A 206 -2.43 -18.97 -6.81
CA THR A 206 -3.30 -18.34 -5.81
C THR A 206 -3.49 -16.89 -6.23
N VAL A 207 -4.61 -16.59 -6.87
CA VAL A 207 -4.94 -15.26 -7.37
C VAL A 207 -5.70 -14.45 -6.32
N LEU A 208 -5.64 -13.13 -6.44
CA LEU A 208 -6.44 -12.24 -5.61
C LEU A 208 -7.76 -11.91 -6.31
N ARG A 209 -8.88 -12.09 -5.60
CA ARG A 209 -10.21 -11.64 -6.00
C ARG A 209 -10.77 -10.66 -4.98
N HIS A 210 -11.68 -9.82 -5.42
CA HIS A 210 -12.52 -8.98 -4.56
C HIS A 210 -13.97 -9.47 -4.64
N LEU A 211 -14.63 -9.58 -3.49
CA LEU A 211 -16.04 -9.98 -3.36
C LEU A 211 -16.89 -8.77 -2.99
N ASP A 212 -17.76 -8.35 -3.91
CA ASP A 212 -18.81 -7.38 -3.61
C ASP A 212 -19.92 -8.02 -2.77
N THR A 213 -19.85 -7.81 -1.45
CA THR A 213 -20.82 -8.35 -0.48
C THR A 213 -22.23 -7.75 -0.58
N SER A 214 -22.41 -6.67 -1.34
CA SER A 214 -23.74 -6.16 -1.68
C SER A 214 -24.43 -7.03 -2.73
N VAL A 215 -23.65 -7.73 -3.57
CA VAL A 215 -24.14 -8.63 -4.62
C VAL A 215 -24.19 -10.09 -4.13
N SER A 216 -23.14 -10.55 -3.44
CA SER A 216 -23.05 -11.93 -2.95
C SER A 216 -22.19 -12.01 -1.69
N LYS A 217 -22.63 -12.82 -0.72
CA LYS A 217 -21.85 -13.15 0.48
C LYS A 217 -21.19 -14.53 0.41
N ALA A 218 -21.41 -15.26 -0.69
CA ALA A 218 -20.89 -16.61 -0.85
C ALA A 218 -19.41 -16.57 -1.26
N ILE A 219 -18.56 -17.18 -0.43
CA ILE A 219 -17.13 -17.33 -0.70
C ILE A 219 -16.91 -18.75 -1.28
N PRO A 220 -16.33 -18.90 -2.48
CA PRO A 220 -16.14 -20.21 -3.11
C PRO A 220 -15.26 -21.20 -2.33
N ASP A 221 -15.43 -22.50 -2.54
CA ASP A 221 -14.75 -23.59 -1.80
C ASP A 221 -13.21 -23.60 -1.93
N LYS A 222 -12.65 -22.92 -2.94
CA LYS A 222 -11.20 -22.81 -3.18
C LYS A 222 -10.64 -21.41 -2.85
N CYS A 223 -11.43 -20.61 -2.15
CA CYS A 223 -11.08 -19.25 -1.78
C CYS A 223 -11.08 -19.11 -0.27
N VAL A 224 -10.10 -18.36 0.24
CA VAL A 224 -10.01 -17.97 1.64
C VAL A 224 -10.08 -16.45 1.76
N PRO A 225 -10.82 -15.89 2.72
CA PRO A 225 -10.81 -14.45 2.95
C PRO A 225 -9.46 -13.99 3.48
N VAL A 226 -8.96 -12.89 2.93
CA VAL A 226 -7.68 -12.29 3.30
C VAL A 226 -7.81 -10.79 3.48
N LYS A 227 -7.04 -10.24 4.43
CA LYS A 227 -6.66 -8.82 4.47
C LYS A 227 -5.26 -8.68 3.87
N LEU A 228 -4.98 -7.53 3.29
CA LEU A 228 -3.66 -7.24 2.72
C LEU A 228 -3.05 -6.04 3.40
N PHE A 229 -1.91 -6.26 4.06
CA PHE A 229 -1.22 -5.23 4.82
C PHE A 229 0.02 -4.74 4.07
N PRO A 230 0.25 -3.41 3.98
CA PRO A 230 1.46 -2.87 3.39
C PRO A 230 2.64 -3.01 4.36
N GLU A 231 3.68 -3.73 3.96
CA GLU A 231 4.98 -3.75 4.65
C GLU A 231 5.92 -2.73 4.03
N CYS A 232 6.54 -1.90 4.87
CA CYS A 232 7.43 -0.83 4.42
C CYS A 232 8.64 -1.39 3.67
N ARG A 233 8.94 -0.83 2.51
CA ARG A 233 10.23 -1.01 1.82
C ARG A 233 11.03 0.27 1.87
N ASP A 234 12.34 0.11 2.03
CA ASP A 234 13.27 1.22 1.88
C ASP A 234 13.43 1.54 0.38
N ILE A 235 13.04 2.74 0.00
CA ILE A 235 13.06 3.17 -1.41
C ILE A 235 14.47 3.20 -2.01
N ASP A 236 15.50 3.28 -1.19
CA ASP A 236 16.88 3.26 -1.69
C ASP A 236 17.42 1.83 -1.84
N LYS A 237 16.72 0.84 -1.27
CA LYS A 237 17.04 -0.61 -1.42
C LYS A 237 16.29 -1.29 -2.55
N ILE A 238 15.14 -0.76 -2.99
CA ILE A 238 14.44 -1.31 -4.15
C ILE A 238 15.25 -1.13 -5.44
N TYR A 239 15.03 -1.99 -6.42
CA TYR A 239 15.76 -1.96 -7.69
C TYR A 239 15.69 -0.58 -8.37
N ILE A 240 16.86 0.01 -8.65
CA ILE A 240 17.02 1.41 -9.06
C ILE A 240 16.11 1.84 -10.22
N LYS A 241 15.86 0.96 -11.19
CA LYS A 241 15.01 1.28 -12.36
C LYS A 241 13.53 1.45 -11.99
N ARG A 242 13.11 0.93 -10.84
CA ARG A 242 11.74 0.99 -10.32
C ARG A 242 11.56 2.07 -9.25
N GLN A 243 12.67 2.64 -8.75
CA GLN A 243 12.62 3.77 -7.83
C GLN A 243 11.96 5.00 -8.45
N LYS A 244 12.07 5.18 -9.77
CA LYS A 244 11.63 6.40 -10.46
C LYS A 244 10.16 6.75 -10.19
N ASN A 245 9.27 5.75 -10.25
CA ASN A 245 7.84 5.98 -10.06
C ASN A 245 7.49 6.02 -8.57
N ALA A 246 8.04 5.10 -7.78
CA ALA A 246 7.85 5.09 -6.32
C ALA A 246 8.32 6.41 -5.66
N LYS A 247 9.42 7.03 -6.11
CA LYS A 247 9.95 8.28 -5.53
C LYS A 247 8.98 9.46 -5.70
N LYS A 248 8.15 9.41 -6.75
CA LYS A 248 7.10 10.39 -7.04
C LYS A 248 5.77 10.08 -6.35
N GLY A 249 5.62 8.87 -5.80
CA GLY A 249 4.45 8.47 -5.06
C GLY A 249 4.34 9.15 -3.70
N VAL A 250 3.19 8.93 -3.06
CA VAL A 250 2.92 9.43 -1.70
C VAL A 250 3.50 8.50 -0.65
N SER A 251 3.89 9.07 0.49
CA SER A 251 4.28 8.27 1.65
C SER A 251 3.02 7.74 2.32
N VAL A 252 2.91 6.42 2.48
CA VAL A 252 1.76 5.75 3.10
C VAL A 252 2.16 5.18 4.45
N ARG A 253 1.18 4.98 5.34
CA ARG A 253 1.40 4.14 6.52
C ARG A 253 1.66 2.71 6.06
N CYS A 254 2.61 2.04 6.68
CA CYS A 254 2.96 0.65 6.44
C CYS A 254 3.52 0.04 7.72
N TYR A 255 3.72 -1.28 7.75
CA TYR A 255 4.23 -1.98 8.92
C TYR A 255 5.65 -2.48 8.71
N LYS A 256 6.33 -2.75 9.82
CA LYS A 256 7.60 -3.46 9.81
C LYS A 256 7.41 -4.86 9.22
N THR A 257 8.37 -5.31 8.41
CA THR A 257 8.38 -6.66 7.83
C THR A 257 8.25 -7.75 8.89
N GLY A 258 7.37 -8.72 8.63
CA GLY A 258 7.12 -9.86 9.52
C GLY A 258 6.29 -9.51 10.76
N SER A 259 5.48 -8.44 10.70
CA SER A 259 4.53 -8.09 11.76
C SER A 259 3.45 -9.17 11.93
N ASP A 260 2.95 -9.34 13.15
CA ASP A 260 1.83 -10.24 13.44
C ASP A 260 0.50 -9.51 13.26
N TYR A 261 -0.18 -9.79 12.15
CA TYR A 261 -1.42 -9.10 11.79
C TYR A 261 -2.67 -9.63 12.49
N SER A 262 -2.57 -10.71 13.28
CA SER A 262 -3.70 -11.26 14.04
C SER A 262 -4.27 -10.28 15.08
N HIS A 263 -3.52 -9.24 15.43
CA HIS A 263 -3.99 -8.14 16.28
C HIS A 263 -5.07 -7.25 15.63
N PHE A 264 -5.33 -7.41 14.33
CA PHE A 264 -6.32 -6.63 13.58
C PHE A 264 -7.60 -7.41 13.23
N ASP A 265 -7.77 -8.62 13.76
CA ASP A 265 -8.96 -9.45 13.58
C ASP A 265 -10.11 -9.08 14.52
#